data_AF-A0A2A5F3J4-F1
#
_entry.id   AF-A0A2A5F3J4-F1
#
_cell.length_a   1.000
_cell.length_b   1.000
_cell.length_c   1.000
_cell.angle_alpha   90.00
_cell.angle_beta   90.00
_cell.angle_gamma   90.00
#
_symmetry.space_group_name_H-M   'P 1'
#
loop_
_entity.id
_entity.type
_entity.pdbx_description
1 polymer ?
#
loop_
_entity_poly.entity_id
_entity_poly.type
_entity_poly.pdbx_seq_one_letter_code
_entity_poly.pdbx_strand_id
1 'polypeptide(L)'
;MKKLFLVGMMILGLSIGPVVHAQGVYPDVPKATGEPHPEGNEFMRINHPDLLRHDRDLTVRDGDRDVDYSLAGCVACHAVNGPDAKPVTSESSEYFCRVCHDYAAVKIDCFQCHNSLPPDLGEASLMFDRPEQSLDVLLTYLEGLSR
;
A
#
# COMPACT_ATOMS: atom_id res chain seq x y z
N MET A 1 31.75 -56.14 -32.05
CA MET A 1 30.42 -55.58 -32.38
C MET A 1 29.64 -55.15 -31.13
N LYS A 2 30.29 -54.49 -30.16
CA LYS A 2 29.68 -54.13 -28.85
C LYS A 2 29.81 -52.64 -28.51
N LYS A 3 30.30 -51.82 -29.44
CA LYS A 3 30.58 -50.39 -29.23
C LYS A 3 29.60 -49.44 -29.95
N LEU A 4 28.56 -49.98 -30.60
CA LEU A 4 27.64 -49.18 -31.43
C LEU A 4 26.27 -48.93 -30.77
N PHE A 5 26.02 -49.43 -29.56
CA PHE A 5 24.74 -49.23 -28.86
C PHE A 5 24.74 -48.06 -27.85
N LEU A 6 25.81 -47.26 -27.79
CA LEU A 6 25.92 -46.16 -26.83
C LEU A 6 25.58 -44.77 -27.40
N VAL A 7 25.20 -44.66 -28.68
CA VAL A 7 25.00 -43.35 -29.34
C VAL A 7 23.52 -42.97 -29.48
N GLY A 8 22.58 -43.89 -29.23
CA GLY A 8 21.14 -43.67 -29.48
C GLY A 8 20.32 -43.09 -28.32
N MET A 9 20.90 -42.85 -27.14
CA MET A 9 20.15 -42.45 -25.94
C MET A 9 20.63 -41.15 -25.29
N MET A 10 21.24 -40.27 -26.10
CA MET A 10 21.74 -38.97 -25.67
C MET A 10 21.14 -37.83 -26.52
N ILE A 11 19.83 -37.85 -26.78
CA ILE A 11 19.14 -36.72 -27.45
C ILE A 11 17.82 -36.34 -26.74
N LEU A 12 17.45 -36.96 -25.62
CA LEU A 12 16.17 -36.68 -24.94
C LEU A 12 16.36 -36.22 -23.50
N GLY A 13 17.14 -35.16 -23.28
CA GLY A 13 17.43 -34.67 -21.93
C GLY A 13 17.73 -33.19 -21.80
N LEU A 14 17.42 -32.36 -22.80
CA LEU A 14 17.81 -30.94 -22.76
C LEU A 14 16.72 -30.00 -23.25
N SER A 15 15.66 -29.83 -22.46
CA SER A 15 14.82 -28.63 -22.50
C SER A 15 13.81 -28.61 -21.34
N ILE A 16 14.30 -28.62 -20.10
CA ILE A 16 13.55 -28.03 -18.99
C ILE A 16 14.49 -27.01 -18.37
N GLY A 17 14.63 -25.87 -19.06
CA GLY A 17 15.17 -24.69 -18.41
C GLY A 17 14.18 -24.20 -17.35
N PRO A 18 14.64 -23.52 -16.30
CA PRO A 18 13.72 -22.87 -15.37
C PRO A 18 12.79 -21.95 -16.16
N VAL A 19 11.48 -22.11 -15.97
CA VAL A 19 10.49 -21.14 -16.42
C VAL A 19 10.74 -19.89 -15.59
N VAL A 20 11.57 -18.98 -16.12
CA VAL A 20 11.71 -17.64 -15.58
C VAL A 20 10.41 -16.94 -15.94
N HIS A 21 9.46 -16.91 -15.00
CA HIS A 21 8.36 -15.96 -15.10
C HIS A 21 8.99 -14.57 -15.15
N ALA A 22 8.80 -13.89 -16.29
CA ALA A 22 9.12 -12.47 -16.39
C ALA A 22 8.29 -11.77 -15.32
N GLN A 23 8.92 -11.44 -14.19
CA GLN A 23 8.36 -10.49 -13.25
C GLN A 23 8.15 -9.21 -14.05
N GLY A 24 6.96 -8.61 -13.93
CA GLY A 24 6.67 -7.37 -14.63
C GLY A 24 7.71 -6.31 -14.31
N VAL A 25 7.86 -5.29 -15.16
CA VAL A 25 8.80 -4.18 -14.93
C VAL A 25 8.45 -3.39 -13.65
N TYR A 26 7.24 -3.57 -13.12
CA TYR A 26 6.75 -2.91 -11.91
C TYR A 26 7.07 -3.69 -10.64
N PRO A 27 7.24 -3.00 -9.50
CA PRO A 27 7.40 -3.67 -8.22
C PRO A 27 6.11 -4.43 -7.83
N ASP A 28 6.28 -5.46 -7.00
CA ASP A 28 5.15 -6.22 -6.44
C ASP A 28 4.44 -5.37 -5.38
N VAL A 29 3.30 -4.77 -5.77
CA VAL A 29 2.51 -3.89 -4.88
C VAL A 29 1.62 -4.72 -3.94
N PRO A 30 1.71 -4.52 -2.61
CA PRO A 30 0.81 -5.14 -1.65
C PRO A 30 -0.66 -4.88 -1.97
N LYS A 31 -1.50 -5.88 -1.78
CA LYS A 31 -2.95 -5.71 -1.97
C LYS A 31 -3.55 -4.90 -0.83
N ALA A 32 -4.33 -3.89 -1.20
CA ALA A 32 -5.17 -3.17 -0.26
C ALA A 32 -6.33 -4.03 0.23
N THR A 33 -6.88 -3.65 1.38
CA THR A 33 -8.19 -4.12 1.86
C THR A 33 -9.31 -3.26 1.29
N GLY A 34 -10.57 -3.73 1.37
CA GLY A 34 -11.73 -2.98 0.89
C GLY A 34 -12.01 -3.12 -0.61
N GLU A 35 -12.89 -2.26 -1.11
CA GLU A 35 -13.30 -2.24 -2.51
C GLU A 35 -12.27 -1.55 -3.40
N PRO A 36 -12.06 -1.99 -4.65
CA PRO A 36 -11.19 -1.31 -5.59
C PRO A 36 -11.66 0.11 -5.91
N HIS A 37 -10.71 1.03 -6.07
CA HIS A 37 -11.00 2.38 -6.56
C HIS A 37 -11.70 2.32 -7.93
N PRO A 38 -12.83 3.04 -8.11
CA PRO A 38 -13.59 3.07 -9.37
C PRO A 38 -12.76 3.50 -10.59
N GLU A 39 -11.79 4.38 -10.37
CA GLU A 39 -10.88 4.93 -11.39
C GLU A 39 -9.80 3.92 -11.81
N GLY A 40 -9.56 2.90 -10.98
CA GLY A 40 -8.63 1.81 -11.24
C GLY A 40 -7.16 2.11 -10.95
N ASN A 41 -6.35 1.04 -10.96
CA ASN A 41 -4.94 1.09 -10.56
C ASN A 41 -4.07 1.96 -11.48
N GLU A 42 -4.38 2.04 -12.77
CA GLU A 42 -3.61 2.87 -13.71
C GLU A 42 -3.78 4.36 -13.41
N PHE A 43 -5.02 4.80 -13.20
CA PHE A 43 -5.33 6.16 -12.80
C PHE A 43 -4.60 6.52 -11.51
N MET A 44 -4.69 5.67 -10.49
CA MET A 44 -4.06 5.94 -9.19
C MET A 44 -2.54 6.05 -9.30
N ARG A 45 -1.87 5.17 -10.06
CA ARG A 45 -0.40 5.25 -10.22
C ARG A 45 0.07 6.57 -10.83
N ILE A 46 -0.71 7.16 -11.73
CA ILE A 46 -0.36 8.40 -12.44
C ILE A 46 -0.76 9.63 -11.62
N ASN A 47 -1.95 9.62 -11.03
CA ASN A 47 -2.58 10.84 -10.50
C ASN A 47 -2.46 11.00 -8.98
N HIS A 48 -2.19 9.93 -8.21
CA HIS A 48 -2.10 10.02 -6.74
C HIS A 48 -1.15 11.11 -6.21
N PRO A 49 0.00 11.45 -6.84
CA PRO A 49 0.87 12.49 -6.29
C PRO A 49 0.21 13.87 -6.34
N ASP A 50 -0.54 14.16 -7.40
CA ASP A 50 -1.23 15.44 -7.57
C ASP A 50 -2.48 15.53 -6.70
N LEU A 51 -3.24 14.44 -6.58
CA LEU A 51 -4.39 14.34 -5.68
C LEU A 51 -3.96 14.59 -4.23
N LEU A 52 -2.96 13.83 -3.74
CA LEU A 52 -2.45 13.99 -2.37
C LEU A 52 -1.85 15.38 -2.12
N ARG A 53 -1.19 15.97 -3.14
CA ARG A 53 -0.63 17.32 -3.02
C ARG A 53 -1.72 18.38 -2.90
N HIS A 54 -2.78 18.27 -3.68
CA HIS A 54 -3.90 19.19 -3.64
C HIS A 54 -4.61 19.12 -2.29
N ASP A 55 -4.97 17.92 -1.85
CA ASP A 55 -5.70 17.70 -0.61
C ASP A 55 -4.88 18.10 0.61
N ARG A 56 -3.55 17.86 0.59
CA ARG A 56 -2.64 18.39 1.62
C ARG A 56 -2.70 19.90 1.70
N ASP A 57 -2.73 20.61 0.57
CA ASP A 57 -2.77 22.06 0.57
C ASP A 57 -4.12 22.56 1.13
N LEU A 58 -5.23 21.95 0.71
CA LEU A 58 -6.56 22.22 1.28
C LEU A 58 -6.60 21.98 2.80
N THR A 59 -6.12 20.83 3.26
CA THR A 59 -6.14 20.46 4.68
C THR A 59 -5.19 21.28 5.54
N VAL A 60 -3.95 21.49 5.10
CA VAL A 60 -2.90 22.08 5.95
C VAL A 60 -2.90 23.60 5.85
N ARG A 61 -3.12 24.17 4.66
CA ARG A 61 -3.05 25.62 4.45
C ARG A 61 -4.41 26.27 4.62
N ASP A 62 -5.45 25.66 4.07
CA ASP A 62 -6.78 26.26 4.04
C ASP A 62 -7.67 25.76 5.17
N GLY A 63 -7.26 24.67 5.84
CA GLY A 63 -7.97 24.07 6.97
C GLY A 63 -9.18 23.23 6.55
N ASP A 64 -9.35 22.97 5.26
CA ASP A 64 -10.44 22.19 4.70
C ASP A 64 -10.13 20.69 4.75
N ARG A 65 -10.96 19.94 5.48
CA ARG A 65 -10.82 18.49 5.66
C ARG A 65 -11.85 17.70 4.88
N ASP A 66 -12.73 18.38 4.14
CA ASP A 66 -13.70 17.75 3.25
C ASP A 66 -13.01 17.49 1.90
N VAL A 67 -12.14 16.48 1.87
CA VAL A 67 -11.26 16.17 0.73
C VAL A 67 -11.39 14.70 0.32
N ASP A 68 -11.46 14.44 -0.99
CA ASP A 68 -11.80 13.12 -1.55
C ASP A 68 -10.66 12.09 -1.45
N TYR A 69 -9.40 12.52 -1.37
CA TYR A 69 -8.21 11.66 -1.42
C TYR A 69 -7.29 11.92 -0.23
N SER A 70 -7.87 11.96 0.98
CA SER A 70 -7.11 12.16 2.21
C SER A 70 -6.05 11.06 2.41
N LEU A 71 -4.86 11.46 2.87
CA LEU A 71 -3.78 10.50 3.15
C LEU A 71 -4.19 9.43 4.17
N ALA A 72 -4.97 9.82 5.19
CA ALA A 72 -5.49 8.89 6.19
C ALA A 72 -6.46 7.87 5.58
N GLY A 73 -7.32 8.30 4.65
CA GLY A 73 -8.21 7.41 3.90
C GLY A 73 -7.43 6.39 3.07
N CYS A 74 -6.36 6.82 2.37
CA CYS A 74 -5.50 5.88 1.64
C CYS A 74 -4.89 4.81 2.57
N VAL A 75 -4.33 5.22 3.70
CA VAL A 75 -3.66 4.31 4.65
C VAL A 75 -4.64 3.33 5.30
N ALA A 76 -5.90 3.71 5.50
CA ALA A 76 -6.92 2.84 6.10
C ALA A 76 -7.09 1.50 5.35
N CYS A 77 -6.95 1.53 4.02
CA CYS A 77 -7.03 0.32 3.18
C CYS A 77 -5.66 -0.22 2.74
N HIS A 78 -4.66 0.64 2.60
CA HIS A 78 -3.35 0.28 2.06
C HIS A 78 -2.30 -0.08 3.11
N ALA A 79 -2.60 0.02 4.41
CA ALA A 79 -1.69 -0.40 5.46
C ALA A 79 -1.33 -1.89 5.32
N VAL A 80 -0.03 -2.18 5.39
CA VAL A 80 0.52 -3.53 5.32
C VAL A 80 0.81 -4.01 6.73
N ASN A 81 0.26 -5.16 7.12
CA ASN A 81 0.53 -5.74 8.43
C ASN A 81 1.77 -6.61 8.41
N GLY A 82 2.63 -6.46 9.42
CA GLY A 82 3.79 -7.29 9.65
C GLY A 82 3.45 -8.63 10.32
N PRO A 83 4.46 -9.44 10.66
CA PRO A 83 4.29 -10.76 11.26
C PRO A 83 3.57 -10.76 12.62
N ASP A 84 3.57 -9.63 13.32
CA ASP A 84 2.88 -9.42 14.60
C ASP A 84 1.43 -8.94 14.43
N ALA A 85 0.92 -8.97 13.19
CA ALA A 85 -0.40 -8.50 12.80
C ALA A 85 -0.63 -6.99 13.04
N LYS A 86 0.44 -6.19 13.16
CA LYS A 86 0.37 -4.74 13.28
C LYS A 86 0.84 -4.06 11.98
N PRO A 87 0.34 -2.87 11.65
CA PRO A 87 0.82 -2.11 10.50
C PRO A 87 2.33 -1.85 10.59
N VAL A 88 3.05 -2.14 9.51
CA VAL A 88 4.47 -1.76 9.40
C VAL A 88 4.60 -0.25 9.22
N THR A 89 5.67 0.33 9.75
CA THR A 89 5.99 1.76 9.57
C THR A 89 6.75 2.01 8.27
N SER A 90 6.97 3.27 7.92
CA SER A 90 7.81 3.70 6.80
C SER A 90 9.26 3.18 6.85
N GLU A 91 9.74 2.72 8.00
CA GLU A 91 11.05 2.08 8.13
C GLU A 91 11.12 0.74 7.37
N SER A 92 9.98 0.06 7.21
CA SER A 92 9.90 -1.19 6.44
C SER A 92 9.86 -0.94 4.94
N SER A 93 10.62 -1.71 4.16
CA SER A 93 10.52 -1.70 2.69
C SER A 93 9.19 -2.27 2.18
N GLU A 94 8.46 -2.99 3.03
CA GLU A 94 7.13 -3.52 2.74
C GLU A 94 6.02 -2.48 2.94
N TYR A 95 6.37 -1.30 3.48
CA TYR A 95 5.44 -0.20 3.60
C TYR A 95 4.92 0.21 2.21
N PHE A 96 3.60 0.24 2.03
CA PHE A 96 2.94 0.37 0.72
C PHE A 96 3.52 1.50 -0.14
N CYS A 97 3.66 2.71 0.41
CA CYS A 97 4.15 3.86 -0.36
C CYS A 97 5.60 3.67 -0.82
N ARG A 98 6.42 2.97 -0.03
CA ARG A 98 7.84 2.75 -0.33
C ARG A 98 8.06 1.80 -1.49
N VAL A 99 7.16 0.83 -1.70
CA VAL A 99 7.27 -0.12 -2.81
C VAL A 99 7.41 0.60 -4.15
N CYS A 100 6.61 1.65 -4.36
CA CYS A 100 6.69 2.48 -5.57
C CYS A 100 7.71 3.62 -5.45
N HIS A 101 7.86 4.25 -4.29
CA HIS A 101 8.75 5.41 -4.16
C HIS A 101 10.23 5.04 -4.18
N ASP A 102 10.59 3.90 -3.60
CA ASP A 102 11.95 3.35 -3.69
C ASP A 102 12.24 2.93 -5.14
N TYR A 103 11.26 2.31 -5.82
CA TYR A 103 11.37 1.92 -7.24
C TYR A 103 11.51 3.12 -8.18
N ALA A 104 10.68 4.15 -8.01
CA ALA A 104 10.64 5.33 -8.86
C ALA A 104 11.70 6.38 -8.50
N ALA A 105 12.40 6.21 -7.36
CA ALA A 105 13.39 7.14 -6.83
C ALA A 105 12.88 8.59 -6.70
N VAL A 106 11.62 8.74 -6.28
CA VAL A 106 10.97 10.05 -6.12
C VAL A 106 11.16 10.59 -4.71
N LYS A 107 11.22 11.93 -4.60
CA LYS A 107 11.25 12.61 -3.30
C LYS A 107 9.82 12.86 -2.81
N ILE A 108 9.53 12.40 -1.61
CA ILE A 108 8.26 12.65 -0.92
C ILE A 108 8.35 13.86 0.01
N ASP A 109 7.19 14.44 0.31
CA ASP A 109 7.06 15.41 1.39
C ASP A 109 7.01 14.72 2.77
N CYS A 110 7.20 15.52 3.83
CA CYS A 110 7.20 15.00 5.20
C CYS A 110 5.86 14.35 5.57
N PHE A 111 4.74 14.92 5.13
CA PHE A 111 3.41 14.49 5.57
C PHE A 111 2.94 13.22 4.87
N GLN A 112 3.39 12.97 3.64
CA GLN A 112 3.13 11.76 2.85
C GLN A 112 3.54 10.47 3.56
N CYS A 113 4.47 10.55 4.53
CA CYS A 113 4.80 9.43 5.41
C CYS A 113 4.51 9.70 6.90
N HIS A 114 4.48 10.94 7.39
CA HIS A 114 4.27 11.17 8.83
C HIS A 114 2.80 11.03 9.30
N ASN A 115 1.89 10.60 8.43
CA ASN A 115 0.56 10.10 8.77
C ASN A 115 0.35 8.66 8.23
N SER A 116 1.40 7.83 8.32
CA SER A 116 1.51 6.52 7.67
C SER A 116 0.78 5.37 8.34
N LEU A 117 0.22 5.59 9.52
CA LEU A 117 -0.43 4.52 10.29
C LEU A 117 -1.94 4.71 10.25
N PRO A 118 -2.70 3.62 10.14
CA PRO A 118 -4.13 3.72 10.37
C PRO A 118 -4.36 4.21 11.81
N PRO A 119 -5.44 4.95 12.04
CA PRO A 119 -5.80 5.41 13.37
C PRO A 119 -5.87 4.26 14.38
N ASP A 120 -5.19 4.44 15.52
CA ASP A 120 -5.34 3.54 16.66
C ASP A 120 -6.64 3.87 17.41
N LEU A 121 -7.65 3.03 17.20
CA LEU A 121 -8.95 3.15 17.85
C LEU A 121 -8.87 2.93 19.38
N GLY A 122 -7.79 2.29 19.87
CA GLY A 122 -7.51 2.07 21.28
C GLY A 122 -7.06 3.33 22.02
N GLU A 123 -6.20 4.16 21.42
CA GLU A 123 -5.77 5.43 22.03
C GLU A 123 -6.82 6.54 21.89
N ALA A 124 -7.65 6.52 20.84
CA ALA A 124 -8.80 7.42 20.73
C ALA A 124 -9.77 7.26 21.92
N SER A 125 -9.89 6.04 22.47
CA SER A 125 -10.65 5.76 23.68
C SER A 125 -10.04 6.34 24.96
N LEU A 126 -8.75 6.65 24.99
CA LEU A 126 -8.05 7.17 26.18
C LEU A 126 -8.13 8.70 26.29
N MET A 127 -8.54 9.40 25.22
CA MET A 127 -8.75 10.85 25.25
C MET A 127 -10.12 11.28 25.81
N PHE A 128 -11.02 10.34 26.08
CA PHE A 128 -12.37 10.62 26.57
C PHE A 128 -12.65 9.87 27.86
N ASP A 129 -12.98 10.61 28.92
CA ASP A 129 -13.28 10.07 30.25
C ASP A 129 -14.58 9.23 30.30
N ARG A 130 -15.39 9.22 29.24
CA ARG A 130 -16.67 8.49 29.19
C ARG A 130 -16.84 7.62 27.94
N PRO A 131 -17.28 6.34 28.08
CA PRO A 131 -17.43 5.39 26.96
C PRO A 131 -18.41 5.84 25.87
N GLU A 132 -19.47 6.57 26.22
CA GLU A 132 -20.42 7.09 25.22
C GLU A 132 -19.81 8.17 24.31
N GLN A 133 -18.82 8.92 24.81
CA GLN A 133 -18.13 9.94 24.02
C GLN A 133 -17.10 9.33 23.07
N SER A 134 -16.48 8.21 23.44
CA SER A 134 -15.52 7.54 22.58
C SER A 134 -16.18 6.93 21.35
N LEU A 135 -17.39 6.35 21.48
CA LEU A 135 -18.08 5.75 20.33
C LEU A 135 -18.57 6.80 19.34
N ASP A 136 -19.21 7.88 19.79
CA ASP A 136 -19.70 8.94 18.89
C ASP A 136 -18.54 9.66 18.18
N VAL A 137 -17.43 9.91 18.88
CA VAL A 137 -16.24 10.51 18.26
C VAL A 137 -15.57 9.53 17.31
N LEU A 138 -15.48 8.25 17.67
CA LEU A 138 -14.93 7.22 16.78
C LEU A 138 -15.79 7.08 15.52
N LEU A 139 -17.11 7.07 15.66
CA LEU A 139 -18.04 7.03 14.54
C LEU A 139 -17.92 8.29 13.69
N THR A 140 -17.81 9.48 14.29
CA THR A 140 -17.60 10.74 13.56
C THR A 140 -16.27 10.73 12.80
N TYR A 141 -15.22 10.21 13.42
CA TYR A 141 -13.90 10.09 12.81
C TYR A 141 -13.88 9.05 11.69
N LEU A 142 -14.51 7.90 11.88
CA LEU A 142 -14.69 6.87 10.85
C LEU A 142 -15.60 7.37 9.71
N GLU A 143 -16.66 8.12 10.02
CA GLU A 143 -17.52 8.77 9.03
C GLU A 143 -16.73 9.79 8.22
N GLY A 144 -15.87 10.58 8.88
CA GLY A 144 -14.96 11.52 8.21
C GLY A 144 -13.86 10.85 7.39
N LEU A 145 -13.51 9.59 7.67
CA LEU A 145 -12.63 8.78 6.83
C LEU A 145 -13.36 8.08 5.68
N SER A 146 -14.68 7.93 5.78
CA SER A 146 -15.54 7.27 4.78
C SER A 146 -16.17 8.23 3.77
N ARG A 147 -15.96 9.53 3.96
CA ARG A 147 -16.37 10.59 3.03
C ARG A 147 -15.22 10.91 2.10
#